data_AF-A0A662QDR8-F1
#
_entry.id   AF-A0A662QDR8-F1
#
_cell.length_a   1.000
_cell.length_b   1.000
_cell.length_c   1.000
_cell.angle_alpha   90.00
_cell.angle_beta   90.00
_cell.angle_gamma   90.00
#
_symmetry.space_group_name_H-M   'P 1'
#
loop_
_entity.id
_entity.type
_entity.pdbx_description
1 polymer ?
#
loop_
_entity_poly.entity_id
_entity_poly.type
_entity_poly.pdbx_seq_one_letter_code
_entity_poly.pdbx_strand_id
1 'polypeptide(L)'
;VNAEKAIITGKKQAILERYKFLISRRALVSPKRGTVWYPRRPERIFWYTIYRMLPRHNKRWKEALRRLRVYVGVPKELENVEKIELPEAVLKEPRNRSGKLIRYMTLAELSKELTGGRLKFG
;
A
#
# COMPACT_ATOMS: atom_id res chain seq x y z
N VAL A 1 -6.05 -9.13 4.41
CA VAL A 1 -7.39 -8.64 4.03
C VAL A 1 -7.55 -7.20 4.48
N ASN A 2 -8.59 -6.48 4.04
CA ASN A 2 -8.85 -5.08 4.40
C ASN A 2 -7.68 -4.10 4.10
N ALA A 3 -6.94 -4.32 3.01
CA ALA A 3 -5.78 -3.49 2.67
C ALA A 3 -6.11 -2.01 2.46
N GLU A 4 -7.36 -1.69 2.08
CA GLU A 4 -7.86 -0.34 1.90
C GLU A 4 -7.90 0.48 3.20
N LYS A 5 -8.02 -0.19 4.35
CA LYS A 5 -8.03 0.44 5.68
C LYS A 5 -6.63 0.72 6.22
N ALA A 6 -5.57 0.21 5.57
CA ALA A 6 -4.21 0.47 5.99
C ALA A 6 -3.89 1.97 5.93
N ILE A 7 -3.08 2.42 6.88
CA ILE A 7 -2.85 3.84 7.16
C ILE A 7 -1.40 4.22 6.78
N ILE A 8 -1.24 5.39 6.18
CA ILE A 8 0.05 6.06 5.99
C ILE A 8 0.05 7.32 6.85
N THR A 9 1.00 7.41 7.78
CA THR A 9 1.19 8.61 8.61
C THR A 9 1.85 9.73 7.82
N GLY A 10 1.35 10.96 7.97
CA GLY A 10 1.88 12.15 7.33
C GLY A 10 0.78 13.16 6.94
N LYS A 11 1.20 14.34 6.48
CA LYS A 11 0.26 15.31 5.90
C LYS A 11 -0.28 14.76 4.57
N LYS A 12 -1.60 14.77 4.39
CA LYS A 12 -2.29 14.31 3.16
C LYS A 12 -1.64 14.84 1.88
N GLN A 13 -1.38 16.15 1.82
CA GLN A 13 -0.77 16.80 0.64
C GLN A 13 0.61 16.23 0.32
N ALA A 14 1.49 16.07 1.32
CA ALA A 14 2.84 15.54 1.12
C ALA A 14 2.83 14.08 0.64
N ILE A 15 1.92 13.27 1.19
CA ILE A 15 1.73 11.87 0.75
C ILE A 15 1.28 11.87 -0.72
N LEU A 16 0.27 12.66 -1.07
CA LEU A 16 -0.26 12.73 -2.43
C LEU A 16 0.77 13.19 -3.45
N GLU A 17 1.50 14.25 -3.15
CA GLU A 17 2.55 14.78 -4.02
C GLU A 17 3.63 13.73 -4.27
N ARG A 18 4.06 13.02 -3.23
CA ARG A 18 5.03 11.93 -3.35
C ARG A 18 4.55 10.84 -4.30
N TYR A 19 3.32 10.36 -4.15
CA TYR A 19 2.79 9.30 -5.01
C TYR A 19 2.52 9.77 -6.45
N LYS A 20 2.05 11.01 -6.64
CA LYS A 20 1.91 11.62 -7.97
C LYS A 20 3.26 11.76 -8.68
N PHE A 21 4.28 12.21 -7.96
CA PHE A 21 5.65 12.28 -8.47
C PHE A 21 6.19 10.90 -8.86
N LEU A 22 5.96 9.88 -8.02
CA LEU A 22 6.36 8.51 -8.36
C LEU A 22 5.69 8.05 -9.67
N ILE A 23 4.37 8.21 -9.79
CA ILE A 23 3.63 7.82 -11.00
C ILE A 23 4.06 8.62 -12.25
N SER A 24 4.45 9.89 -12.09
CA SER A 24 4.93 10.71 -13.21
C SER A 24 6.30 10.29 -13.70
N ARG A 25 7.10 9.57 -12.89
CA ARG A 25 8.39 9.02 -13.33
C ARG A 25 8.17 7.99 -14.43
N ARG A 26 8.46 8.40 -15.66
CA ARG A 26 8.56 7.53 -16.82
C ARG A 26 10.03 7.25 -17.07
N ALA A 27 10.34 6.00 -17.43
CA ALA A 27 11.66 5.68 -17.91
C ALA A 27 11.73 6.15 -19.38
N LEU A 28 12.73 6.98 -19.72
CA LEU A 28 12.96 7.42 -21.11
C LEU A 28 13.58 6.30 -21.98
N VAL A 29 13.82 5.13 -21.41
CA VAL A 29 14.35 3.94 -22.11
C VAL A 29 13.22 3.19 -22.82
N SER A 30 13.59 2.39 -23.83
CA SER A 30 12.67 1.55 -24.60
C SER A 30 11.65 0.81 -23.72
N PRO A 31 10.34 0.83 -24.06
CA PRO A 31 9.28 0.15 -23.33
C PRO A 31 9.56 -1.34 -23.05
N LYS A 32 10.40 -2.00 -23.87
CA LYS A 32 10.81 -3.41 -23.72
C LYS A 32 11.66 -3.70 -22.46
N ARG A 33 12.36 -2.70 -21.90
CA ARG A 33 13.20 -2.90 -20.70
C ARG A 33 12.42 -2.83 -19.38
N GLY A 34 11.11 -2.57 -19.45
CA GLY A 34 10.22 -2.46 -18.31
C GLY A 34 10.16 -1.04 -17.75
N THR A 35 9.02 -0.38 -17.93
CA THR A 35 8.74 0.88 -17.26
C THR A 35 8.60 0.66 -15.76
N VAL A 36 9.04 1.61 -14.94
CA VAL A 36 8.81 1.56 -13.49
C VAL A 36 7.31 1.57 -13.25
N TRP A 37 6.78 0.43 -12.79
CA TRP A 37 5.36 0.27 -12.52
C TRP A 37 5.02 0.80 -11.13
N TYR A 38 4.12 1.78 -11.10
CA TYR A 38 3.56 2.33 -9.86
C TYR A 38 2.08 1.98 -9.75
N PRO A 39 1.69 1.14 -8.79
CA PRO A 39 0.31 0.71 -8.62
C PRO A 39 -0.57 1.84 -8.08
N ARG A 40 -1.84 1.83 -8.50
CA ARG A 40 -2.87 2.76 -7.99
C ARG A 40 -3.90 2.10 -7.09
N ARG A 41 -4.10 0.78 -7.20
CA ARG A 41 -5.04 0.01 -6.36
C ARG A 41 -4.46 -0.18 -4.96
N PRO A 42 -5.27 -0.12 -3.88
CA PRO A 42 -4.78 -0.17 -2.51
C PRO A 42 -4.07 -1.51 -2.20
N GLU A 43 -4.64 -2.64 -2.64
CA GLU A 43 -4.01 -3.96 -2.52
C GLU A 43 -2.62 -4.02 -3.17
N ARG A 44 -2.47 -3.38 -4.35
CA ARG A 44 -1.23 -3.40 -5.12
C ARG A 44 -0.22 -2.41 -4.56
N ILE A 45 -0.66 -1.27 -4.04
CA ILE A 45 0.22 -0.35 -3.30
C ILE A 45 0.82 -1.07 -2.10
N PHE A 46 -0.01 -1.73 -1.29
CA PHE A 46 0.45 -2.47 -0.12
C PHE A 46 1.39 -3.63 -0.51
N TRP A 47 0.99 -4.45 -1.48
CA TRP A 47 1.82 -5.54 -2.01
C TRP A 47 3.16 -5.03 -2.55
N TYR A 48 3.17 -3.90 -3.25
CA TYR A 48 4.38 -3.32 -3.83
C TYR A 48 5.33 -2.76 -2.78
N THR A 49 4.80 -2.20 -1.69
CA THR A 49 5.58 -1.78 -0.52
C THR A 49 6.32 -2.97 0.07
N ILE A 50 5.63 -4.08 0.34
CA ILE A 50 6.26 -5.31 0.86
C ILE A 50 7.28 -5.85 -0.14
N TYR A 51 6.92 -5.93 -1.42
CA TYR A 51 7.82 -6.37 -2.48
C TYR A 51 9.13 -5.57 -2.55
N ARG A 52 9.09 -4.26 -2.26
CA ARG A 52 10.27 -3.39 -2.22
C ARG A 52 11.12 -3.57 -0.96
N MET A 53 10.56 -4.09 0.13
CA MET A 53 11.27 -4.38 1.37
C MET A 53 11.97 -5.74 1.35
N LEU A 54 11.60 -6.64 0.43
CA LEU A 54 12.20 -7.97 0.35
C LEU A 54 13.64 -7.94 -0.23
N PRO A 55 14.56 -8.76 0.32
CA PRO A 55 15.94 -8.83 -0.13
C PRO A 55 16.06 -9.49 -1.51
N ARG A 56 16.41 -8.71 -2.55
CA ARG A 56 16.43 -9.19 -3.94
C ARG A 56 17.61 -10.07 -4.35
N HIS A 57 18.60 -10.24 -3.48
CA HIS A 57 19.82 -10.99 -3.77
C HIS A 57 19.57 -12.51 -3.87
N ASN A 58 18.58 -13.07 -3.15
CA ASN A 58 18.34 -14.51 -3.05
C ASN A 58 16.99 -14.94 -3.63
N LYS A 59 16.89 -16.14 -4.23
CA LYS A 59 15.63 -16.68 -4.79
C LYS A 59 14.47 -16.75 -3.77
N ARG A 60 14.78 -16.81 -2.47
CA ARG A 60 13.81 -16.82 -1.35
C ARG A 60 12.81 -15.68 -1.38
N TRP A 61 13.16 -14.50 -1.91
CA TRP A 61 12.19 -13.39 -1.99
C TRP A 61 11.00 -13.73 -2.89
N LYS A 62 11.22 -14.53 -3.96
CA LYS A 62 10.15 -14.95 -4.87
C LYS A 62 9.17 -15.86 -4.16
N GLU A 63 9.68 -16.78 -3.36
CA GLU A 63 8.85 -17.71 -2.57
C GLU A 63 8.05 -16.97 -1.50
N ALA A 64 8.70 -16.06 -0.76
CA ALA A 64 8.02 -15.21 0.24
C ALA A 64 6.90 -14.39 -0.41
N LEU A 65 7.17 -13.78 -1.57
CA LEU A 65 6.17 -12.98 -2.28
C LEU A 65 5.02 -13.82 -2.84
N ARG A 66 5.25 -15.08 -3.23
CA ARG A 66 4.19 -16.01 -3.68
C ARG A 66 3.26 -16.43 -2.55
N ARG A 67 3.74 -16.44 -1.29
CA ARG A 67 2.91 -16.73 -0.10
C ARG A 67 2.02 -15.54 0.29
N LEU A 68 2.41 -14.33 -0.07
CA LEU A 68 1.66 -13.12 0.27
C LEU A 68 0.46 -12.92 -0.65
N ARG A 69 -0.74 -12.93 -0.07
CA ARG A 69 -1.99 -12.52 -0.73
C ARG A 69 -2.57 -11.30 -0.03
N VAL A 70 -2.91 -10.27 -0.80
CA VAL A 70 -3.44 -9.01 -0.30
C VAL A 70 -4.78 -8.78 -0.97
N TYR A 71 -5.79 -8.47 -0.16
CA TYR A 71 -7.17 -8.29 -0.61
C TYR A 71 -7.70 -6.95 -0.11
N VAL A 72 -8.51 -6.32 -0.95
CA VAL A 72 -9.43 -5.26 -0.55
C VAL A 72 -10.67 -5.93 0.03
N GLY A 73 -11.12 -5.51 1.22
CA GLY A 73 -12.16 -6.21 1.96
C GLY A 73 -11.76 -7.63 2.38
N VAL A 74 -12.77 -8.46 2.65
CA VAL A 74 -12.61 -9.87 3.06
C VAL A 74 -13.28 -10.75 2.01
N PRO A 75 -12.52 -11.62 1.32
CA PRO A 75 -13.12 -12.63 0.43
C PRO A 75 -14.00 -13.62 1.22
N LYS A 76 -15.06 -14.12 0.60
CA LYS A 76 -16.00 -15.10 1.20
C LYS A 76 -15.30 -16.31 1.81
N GLU A 77 -14.26 -16.82 1.13
CA GLU A 77 -13.45 -17.95 1.58
C GLU A 77 -12.73 -17.70 2.92
N LEU A 78 -12.49 -16.44 3.26
CA LEU A 78 -11.72 -16.01 4.44
C LEU A 78 -12.60 -15.32 5.49
N GLU A 79 -13.92 -15.36 5.36
CA GLU A 79 -14.83 -14.73 6.32
C GLU A 79 -14.74 -15.40 7.69
N ASN A 80 -14.73 -16.74 7.72
CA ASN A 80 -14.73 -17.59 8.92
C ASN A 80 -13.33 -17.88 9.48
N VAL A 81 -12.28 -17.37 8.86
CA VAL A 81 -10.90 -17.54 9.34
C VAL A 81 -10.61 -16.49 10.40
N GLU A 82 -9.95 -16.90 11.49
CA GLU A 82 -9.50 -15.98 12.53
C GLU A 82 -8.56 -14.91 11.95
N LYS A 83 -8.86 -13.64 12.26
CA LYS A 83 -8.11 -12.49 11.79
C LYS A 83 -7.22 -12.03 12.94
N ILE A 84 -5.92 -11.98 12.69
CA ILE A 84 -4.94 -11.51 13.64
C ILE A 84 -4.67 -10.03 13.36
N GLU A 85 -4.76 -9.22 14.41
CA GLU A 85 -4.27 -7.84 14.38
C GLU A 85 -2.84 -7.80 14.90
N LEU A 86 -1.99 -7.02 14.24
CA LEU A 86 -0.59 -6.86 14.62
C LEU A 86 -0.46 -5.68 15.59
N PRO A 87 -0.32 -5.89 16.92
CA PRO A 87 -0.39 -4.81 17.90
C PRO A 87 0.71 -3.75 17.72
N GLU A 88 1.83 -4.11 17.10
CA GLU A 88 2.94 -3.20 16.79
C GLU A 88 2.65 -2.25 15.62
N ALA A 89 1.77 -2.66 14.70
CA ALA A 89 1.43 -1.91 13.50
C ALA A 89 0.14 -1.09 13.67
N VAL A 90 -0.58 -1.26 14.78
CA VAL A 90 -1.78 -0.49 15.10
C VAL A 90 -1.38 0.86 15.66
N LEU A 91 -2.01 1.92 15.14
CA LEU A 91 -1.89 3.27 15.68
C LEU A 91 -2.69 3.35 16.99
N LYS A 92 -2.03 3.06 18.12
CA LYS A 92 -2.65 3.05 19.46
C LYS A 92 -2.92 4.45 19.99
N GLU A 93 -1.97 5.36 19.79
CA GLU A 93 -2.04 6.71 20.31
C GLU A 93 -2.20 7.71 19.16
N PRO A 94 -3.17 8.64 19.24
CA PRO A 94 -3.38 9.65 18.21
C PRO A 94 -2.28 10.72 18.22
N ARG A 95 -1.41 10.73 19.24
CA ARG A 95 -0.33 11.70 19.40
C ARG A 95 1.02 11.00 19.25
N ASN A 96 1.97 11.69 18.62
CA ASN A 96 3.35 11.22 18.59
C ASN A 96 4.05 11.47 19.93
N ARG A 97 5.29 10.98 20.07
CA ARG A 97 6.14 11.23 21.26
C ARG A 97 6.34 12.72 21.60
N SER A 98 6.10 13.61 20.64
CA SER A 98 6.21 15.07 20.79
C SER A 98 4.86 15.75 21.06
N GLY A 99 3.80 15.01 21.35
CA GLY A 99 2.46 15.53 21.69
C GLY A 99 1.63 16.04 20.50
N LYS A 100 2.13 15.96 19.26
CA LYS A 100 1.41 16.41 18.06
C LYS A 100 0.47 15.33 17.55
N LEU A 101 -0.71 15.75 17.08
CA LEU A 101 -1.67 14.85 16.44
C LEU A 101 -1.03 14.20 15.20
N ILE A 102 -1.07 12.87 15.15
CA ILE A 102 -0.61 12.08 14.02
C ILE A 102 -1.66 12.22 12.91
N ARG A 103 -1.31 13.03 11.92
CA ARG A 103 -2.08 13.07 10.67
C ARG A 103 -1.80 11.81 9.90
N TYR A 104 -2.83 11.28 9.25
CA TYR A 104 -2.70 10.11 8.44
C TYR A 104 -3.66 10.12 7.26
N MET A 105 -3.46 9.20 6.34
CA MET A 105 -4.27 8.98 5.17
C MET A 105 -4.43 7.47 4.96
N THR A 106 -5.63 7.02 4.60
CA THR A 106 -5.85 5.61 4.28
C THR A 106 -5.42 5.27 2.85
N LEU A 107 -5.13 3.99 2.58
CA LEU A 107 -4.86 3.52 1.22
C LEU A 107 -6.07 3.66 0.31
N ALA A 108 -7.29 3.53 0.84
CA ALA A 108 -8.54 3.81 0.12
C ALA A 108 -8.56 5.24 -0.43
N GLU A 109 -8.36 6.22 0.45
CA GLU A 109 -8.34 7.64 0.08
C GLU A 109 -7.23 7.92 -0.92
N LEU A 110 -6.03 7.36 -0.70
CA LEU A 110 -4.90 7.56 -1.59
C LEU A 110 -5.22 7.02 -2.99
N SER A 111 -5.75 5.81 -3.08
CA SER A 111 -6.14 5.19 -4.35
C SER A 111 -7.21 6.00 -5.08
N LYS A 112 -8.21 6.50 -4.34
CA LYS A 112 -9.28 7.35 -4.88
C LYS A 112 -8.72 8.63 -5.49
N GLU A 113 -7.84 9.32 -4.77
CA GLU A 113 -7.20 10.57 -5.21
C GLU A 113 -6.28 10.35 -6.42
N LEU A 114 -5.56 9.23 -6.47
CA LEU A 114 -4.66 8.90 -7.59
C LEU A 114 -5.40 8.47 -8.86
N THR A 115 -6.63 7.99 -8.75
CA THR A 115 -7.41 7.45 -9.87
C THR A 115 -8.62 8.33 -10.23
N GLY A 116 -8.84 9.43 -9.50
CA GLY A 116 -10.02 10.28 -9.66
C GLY A 116 -11.33 9.55 -9.33
N GLY A 117 -11.30 8.56 -8.43
CA GLY A 117 -12.48 7.79 -8.02
C GLY A 117 -13.03 6.79 -9.05
N ARG A 118 -12.34 6.54 -10.16
CA ARG A 118 -12.79 5.60 -11.21
C ARG A 118 -12.76 4.13 -10.80
N LEU A 119 -12.08 3.79 -9.70
CA LEU A 119 -12.00 2.42 -9.20
C LEU A 119 -13.07 2.19 -8.12
N LYS A 120 -14.00 1.28 -8.39
CA LYS A 120 -14.88 0.71 -7.37
C LYS A 120 -14.21 -0.55 -6.82
N PHE A 121 -14.14 -0.65 -5.50
CA PHE A 121 -13.64 -1.82 -4.80
C PHE A 121 -14.87 -2.65 -4.43
N GLY A 122 -15.05 -3.78 -5.11
CA GLY A 122 -16.13 -4.73 -4.85
C GLY A 122 -15.72 -5.77 -3.81
#